data_AF-A0A7I7UTF8-F1
#
_entry.id   AF-A0A7I7UTF8-F1
#
_cell.length_a   1.000
_cell.length_b   1.000
_cell.length_c   1.000
_cell.angle_alpha   90.00
_cell.angle_beta   90.00
_cell.angle_gamma   90.00
#
_symmetry.space_group_name_H-M   'P 1'
#
loop_
_entity.id
_entity.type
_entity.pdbx_description
1 polymer ?
#
loop_
_entity_poly.entity_id
_entity_poly.type
_entity_poly.pdbx_seq_one_letter_code
_entity_poly.pdbx_strand_id
1 'polypeptide(L)'
;MFTRLAEAVVDPPAAVTDAAILLRRFNEPGGAAHTHAGSLAEQAVSDAAELTPEAAARRFAESAETLRETTAPADTVIAYPFVGSTTLAVIAETALTEATVHLLDLAAAVGGVEPSPQALAATRDLLIAVPDPTAAVEVLAGRAAPDAAVPAIR
;
A
#
# COMPACT_ATOMS: atom_id res chain seq x y z
N MET A 1 6.95 -1.10 10.43
CA MET A 1 5.54 -1.46 10.09
C MET A 1 5.25 -2.90 10.48
N PHE A 2 6.03 -3.87 9.99
CA PHE A 2 5.78 -5.31 10.19
C PHE A 2 5.86 -5.80 11.64
N THR A 3 6.71 -5.21 12.48
CA THR A 3 6.83 -5.58 13.91
C THR A 3 5.54 -5.38 14.70
N ARG A 4 4.65 -4.47 14.26
CA ARG A 4 3.36 -4.19 14.90
C ARG A 4 2.21 -5.08 14.39
N LEU A 5 2.43 -5.92 13.38
CA LEU A 5 1.38 -6.78 12.83
C LEU A 5 0.95 -7.87 13.82
N ALA A 6 1.91 -8.46 14.55
CA ALA A 6 1.60 -9.45 15.57
C ALA A 6 0.80 -8.87 16.74
N GLU A 7 1.05 -7.61 17.10
CA GLU A 7 0.33 -6.90 18.16
C GLU A 7 -1.07 -6.44 17.73
N ALA A 8 -1.34 -6.44 16.42
CA ALA A 8 -2.60 -6.01 15.84
C ALA A 8 -3.61 -7.15 15.67
N VAL A 9 -3.29 -8.40 16.00
CA VAL A 9 -4.20 -9.54 15.80
C VAL A 9 -5.47 -9.37 16.65
N VAL A 10 -6.63 -9.56 16.04
CA VAL A 10 -7.95 -9.49 16.68
C VAL A 10 -8.81 -10.69 16.29
N ASP A 11 -9.88 -10.94 17.05
CA ASP A 11 -10.80 -12.02 16.75
C ASP A 11 -11.59 -11.77 15.44
N PRO A 12 -11.91 -12.82 14.67
CA PRO A 12 -12.78 -12.71 13.50
C PRO A 12 -14.22 -12.31 13.88
N PRO A 13 -15.01 -11.75 12.94
CA PRO A 13 -14.70 -11.59 11.52
C PRO A 13 -13.94 -10.29 11.18
N ALA A 14 -13.24 -10.30 10.04
CA ALA A 14 -12.69 -9.09 9.44
C ALA A 14 -13.81 -8.19 8.89
N ALA A 15 -13.71 -6.87 9.12
CA ALA A 15 -14.65 -5.90 8.57
C ALA A 15 -14.49 -5.72 7.05
N VAL A 16 -13.26 -5.86 6.54
CA VAL A 16 -12.94 -5.82 5.10
C VAL A 16 -12.11 -7.04 4.72
N THR A 17 -12.55 -7.78 3.70
CA THR A 17 -11.87 -8.98 3.18
C THR A 17 -11.46 -8.86 1.71
N ASP A 18 -11.54 -7.66 1.13
CA ASP A 18 -11.25 -7.39 -0.28
C ASP A 18 -10.36 -6.14 -0.39
N ALA A 19 -9.25 -6.24 -1.11
CA ALA A 19 -8.26 -5.17 -1.26
C ALA A 19 -8.81 -3.98 -2.06
N ALA A 20 -9.68 -4.22 -3.02
CA ALA A 20 -10.31 -3.15 -3.79
C ALA A 20 -11.32 -2.37 -2.92
N ILE A 21 -12.05 -3.06 -2.04
CA ILE A 21 -12.89 -2.40 -1.01
C ILE A 21 -12.03 -1.60 -0.04
N LEU A 22 -10.90 -2.12 0.42
CA LEU A 22 -9.98 -1.40 1.31
C LEU A 22 -9.50 -0.10 0.66
N LEU A 23 -9.02 -0.16 -0.59
CA LEU A 23 -8.58 1.01 -1.36
C LEU A 23 -9.72 2.01 -1.59
N ARG A 24 -10.95 1.53 -1.81
CA ARG A 24 -12.12 2.41 -1.94
C ARG A 24 -12.39 3.18 -0.66
N ARG A 25 -12.39 2.51 0.50
CA ARG A 25 -12.55 3.14 1.82
C ARG A 25 -11.44 4.13 2.14
N PHE A 26 -10.22 3.82 1.70
CA PHE A 26 -9.08 4.72 1.87
C PHE A 26 -9.28 6.02 1.07
N ASN A 27 -9.76 5.93 -0.18
CA ASN A 27 -9.86 7.04 -1.13
C ASN A 27 -11.24 7.74 -1.18
N GLU A 28 -12.28 7.24 -0.51
CA GLU A 28 -13.60 7.88 -0.51
C GLU A 28 -13.55 9.28 0.12
N PRO A 29 -14.45 10.22 -0.25
CA PRO A 29 -14.49 11.54 0.38
C PRO A 29 -14.55 11.47 1.91
N GLY A 30 -13.60 12.12 2.58
CA GLY A 30 -13.45 12.05 4.04
C GLY A 30 -12.69 10.82 4.56
N GLY A 31 -12.27 9.92 3.66
CA GLY A 31 -11.39 8.80 3.96
C GLY A 31 -9.96 9.20 4.32
N ALA A 32 -9.15 8.21 4.66
CA ALA A 32 -7.78 8.42 5.14
C ALA A 32 -6.87 9.13 4.13
N ALA A 33 -7.04 8.89 2.82
CA ALA A 33 -6.29 9.58 1.78
C ALA A 33 -6.52 11.10 1.80
N HIS A 34 -7.74 11.54 2.16
CA HIS A 34 -8.11 12.96 2.19
C HIS A 34 -7.75 13.61 3.53
N THR A 35 -8.05 12.93 4.63
CA THR A 35 -7.93 13.48 5.98
C THR A 35 -6.51 13.47 6.51
N HIS A 36 -5.65 12.56 6.03
CA HIS A 36 -4.27 12.44 6.48
C HIS A 36 -3.23 12.94 5.46
N ALA A 37 -3.62 13.29 4.23
CA ALA A 37 -2.69 13.72 3.17
C ALA A 37 -1.71 14.80 3.63
N GLY A 38 -2.21 15.88 4.24
CA GLY A 38 -1.36 16.99 4.71
C GLY A 38 -0.33 16.54 5.73
N SER A 39 -0.77 15.86 6.79
CA SER A 39 0.11 15.36 7.85
C SER A 39 1.13 14.33 7.34
N LEU A 40 0.74 13.46 6.41
CA LEU A 40 1.63 12.47 5.82
C LEU A 40 2.68 13.14 4.93
N ALA A 41 2.29 14.15 4.15
CA ALA A 41 3.23 14.91 3.33
C ALA A 41 4.25 15.66 4.18
N GLU A 42 3.80 16.34 5.25
CA GLU A 42 4.68 17.01 6.20
C GLU A 42 5.65 16.04 6.87
N GLN A 43 5.15 14.89 7.34
CA GLN A 43 5.98 13.84 7.94
C GLN A 43 7.00 13.31 6.92
N ALA A 44 6.59 13.04 5.68
CA ALA A 44 7.48 12.54 4.64
C ALA A 44 8.62 13.53 4.34
N VAL A 45 8.32 14.84 4.29
CA VAL A 45 9.35 15.88 4.11
C VAL A 45 10.30 15.92 5.31
N SER A 46 9.77 15.86 6.53
CA SER A 46 10.58 15.83 7.74
C SER A 46 11.50 14.60 7.78
N ASP A 47 10.96 13.42 7.49
CA ASP A 47 11.72 12.17 7.50
C ASP A 47 12.78 12.15 6.40
N ALA A 48 12.45 12.68 5.21
CA ALA A 48 13.38 12.74 4.08
C ALA A 48 14.60 13.62 4.36
N ALA A 49 14.47 14.67 5.19
CA ALA A 49 15.59 15.54 5.55
C ALA A 49 16.70 14.80 6.31
N GLU A 50 16.35 13.72 7.03
CA GLU A 50 17.28 12.93 7.84
C GLU A 50 17.63 11.57 7.20
N LEU A 51 17.01 11.24 6.05
CA LEU A 51 17.15 9.94 5.41
C LEU A 51 18.33 9.93 4.42
N THR A 52 19.37 9.15 4.72
CA THR A 52 20.43 8.87 3.75
C THR A 52 20.06 7.71 2.82
N PRO A 53 20.63 7.62 1.61
CA PRO A 53 20.44 6.47 0.72
C PRO A 53 20.76 5.12 1.39
N GLU A 54 21.84 5.05 2.18
CA GLU A 54 22.24 3.83 2.89
C GLU A 54 21.22 3.47 3.97
N ALA A 55 20.72 4.45 4.71
CA ALA A 55 19.69 4.24 5.73
C ALA A 55 18.37 3.77 5.09
N ALA A 56 18.00 4.34 3.94
CA ALA A 56 16.83 3.91 3.17
C ALA A 56 16.99 2.47 2.65
N ALA A 57 18.12 2.15 2.03
CA ALA A 57 18.41 0.81 1.50
C ALA A 57 18.42 -0.25 2.62
N ARG A 58 19.02 0.07 3.77
CA ARG A 58 19.01 -0.81 4.94
C ARG A 58 17.59 -1.04 5.47
N ARG A 59 16.79 0.03 5.65
CA ARG A 59 15.38 -0.09 6.08
C ARG A 59 14.57 -0.96 5.13
N PHE A 60 14.83 -0.85 3.82
CA PHE A 60 14.18 -1.69 2.81
C PHE A 60 14.57 -3.16 2.96
N ALA A 61 15.87 -3.46 3.10
CA ALA A 61 16.37 -4.82 3.27
C ALA A 61 15.82 -5.49 4.56
N GLU A 62 15.86 -4.79 5.69
CA GLU A 62 15.34 -5.26 6.98
C GLU A 62 13.82 -5.51 6.93
N SER A 63 13.08 -4.64 6.25
CA SER A 63 11.63 -4.81 6.07
C SER A 63 11.31 -6.02 5.20
N ALA A 64 12.07 -6.24 4.12
CA ALA A 64 11.90 -7.39 3.24
C ALA A 64 12.25 -8.72 3.94
N GLU A 65 13.26 -8.70 4.81
CA GLU A 65 13.59 -9.85 5.67
C GLU A 65 12.47 -10.17 6.65
N THR A 66 12.01 -9.17 7.41
CA THR A 66 10.88 -9.34 8.34
C THR A 66 9.63 -9.88 7.64
N LEU A 67 9.33 -9.37 6.44
CA LEU A 67 8.19 -9.85 5.66
C LEU A 67 8.36 -11.32 5.24
N ARG A 68 9.57 -11.73 4.84
CA ARG A 68 9.88 -13.13 4.50
C ARG A 68 9.79 -14.07 5.71
N GLU A 69 10.09 -13.57 6.90
CA GLU A 69 10.02 -14.34 8.15
C GLU A 69 8.61 -14.41 8.74
N THR A 70 7.67 -13.59 8.26
CA THR A 70 6.29 -13.60 8.73
C THR A 70 5.61 -14.92 8.33
N THR A 71 5.23 -15.73 9.32
CA THR A 71 4.59 -17.05 9.14
C THR A 71 3.08 -17.05 9.38
N ALA A 72 2.51 -15.88 9.70
CA ALA A 72 1.11 -15.76 10.02
C ALA A 72 0.22 -16.19 8.83
N PRO A 73 -0.86 -16.96 9.06
CA PRO A 73 -1.80 -17.35 8.02
C PRO A 73 -2.42 -16.14 7.30
N ALA A 74 -2.69 -16.28 6.00
CA ALA A 74 -3.23 -15.21 5.17
C ALA A 74 -4.60 -14.70 5.67
N ASP A 75 -5.41 -15.57 6.29
CA ASP A 75 -6.72 -15.28 6.87
C ASP A 75 -6.65 -14.69 8.29
N THR A 76 -5.45 -14.48 8.85
CA THR A 76 -5.28 -13.81 10.15
C THR A 76 -5.91 -12.43 10.12
N VAL A 77 -6.84 -12.17 11.05
CA VAL A 77 -7.53 -10.89 11.18
C VAL A 77 -6.70 -9.95 12.05
N ILE A 78 -6.50 -8.73 11.57
CA ILE A 78 -5.79 -7.67 12.28
C ILE A 78 -6.66 -6.42 12.40
N ALA A 79 -6.50 -5.69 13.50
CA ALA A 79 -6.95 -4.32 13.62
C ALA A 79 -6.25 -3.47 12.55
N TYR A 80 -7.03 -2.69 11.82
CA TYR A 80 -6.52 -1.83 10.76
C TYR A 80 -7.09 -0.43 10.88
N PRO A 81 -6.27 0.62 10.71
CA PRO A 81 -6.76 1.99 10.72
C PRO A 81 -7.95 2.18 9.77
N PHE A 82 -8.86 3.10 10.10
CA PHE A 82 -10.02 3.58 9.31
C PHE A 82 -11.08 2.55 8.83
N VAL A 83 -10.80 1.25 8.77
CA VAL A 83 -11.80 0.19 8.48
C VAL A 83 -12.08 -0.74 9.67
N GLY A 84 -11.41 -0.53 10.80
CA GLY A 84 -11.57 -1.34 12.01
C GLY A 84 -10.75 -2.61 11.97
N SER A 85 -11.02 -3.52 11.02
CA SER A 85 -10.25 -4.76 10.85
C SER A 85 -10.19 -5.27 9.41
N THR A 86 -9.12 -5.99 9.08
CA THR A 86 -8.96 -6.67 7.78
C THR A 86 -8.07 -7.91 7.94
N THR A 87 -7.79 -8.64 6.85
CA THR A 87 -6.92 -9.82 6.88
C THR A 87 -5.50 -9.49 6.43
N LEU A 88 -4.52 -10.30 6.84
CA LEU A 88 -3.16 -10.18 6.32
C LEU A 88 -3.09 -10.34 4.80
N ALA A 89 -3.94 -11.17 4.20
CA ALA A 89 -4.04 -11.33 2.75
C ALA A 89 -4.36 -10.01 2.05
N VAL A 90 -5.37 -9.29 2.53
CA VAL A 90 -5.78 -7.99 1.98
C VAL A 90 -4.63 -6.98 2.06
N ILE A 91 -3.93 -6.92 3.19
CA ILE A 91 -2.78 -6.01 3.35
C ILE A 91 -1.62 -6.39 2.43
N ALA A 92 -1.34 -7.68 2.28
CA ALA A 92 -0.29 -8.16 1.39
C ALA A 92 -0.60 -7.81 -0.08
N GLU A 93 -1.85 -7.93 -0.51
CA GLU A 93 -2.28 -7.59 -1.87
C GLU A 93 -2.20 -6.08 -2.15
N THR A 94 -2.66 -5.25 -1.22
CA THR A 94 -2.51 -3.78 -1.31
C THR A 94 -1.04 -3.38 -1.33
N ALA A 95 -0.22 -3.92 -0.42
CA ALA A 95 1.21 -3.62 -0.35
C ALA A 95 1.97 -4.07 -1.60
N LEU A 96 1.60 -5.20 -2.20
CA LEU A 96 2.18 -5.69 -3.45
C LEU A 96 1.90 -4.71 -4.61
N THR A 97 0.69 -4.16 -4.65
CA THR A 97 0.32 -3.15 -5.66
C THR A 97 1.12 -1.86 -5.49
N GLU A 98 1.17 -1.32 -4.28
CA GLU A 98 1.96 -0.12 -3.96
C GLU A 98 3.45 -0.31 -4.31
N ALA A 99 4.04 -1.42 -3.87
CA ALA A 99 5.44 -1.73 -4.14
C ALA A 99 5.72 -1.86 -5.65
N THR A 100 4.79 -2.44 -6.41
CA THR A 100 4.94 -2.58 -7.87
C THR A 100 4.84 -1.24 -8.58
N VAL A 101 3.88 -0.38 -8.20
CA VAL A 101 3.76 0.98 -8.77
C VAL A 101 5.03 1.79 -8.48
N HIS A 102 5.50 1.80 -7.24
CA HIS A 102 6.72 2.55 -6.90
C HIS A 102 7.99 1.96 -7.52
N LEU A 103 8.06 0.64 -7.72
CA LEU A 103 9.16 0.03 -8.46
C LEU A 103 9.17 0.48 -9.93
N LEU A 104 8.00 0.60 -10.56
CA LEU A 104 7.86 1.11 -11.91
C LEU A 104 8.27 2.58 -12.01
N ASP A 105 7.88 3.40 -11.03
CA ASP A 105 8.30 4.80 -10.96
C ASP A 105 9.82 4.93 -10.83
N LEU A 106 10.44 4.12 -9.97
CA LEU A 106 11.88 4.07 -9.82
C LEU A 106 12.55 3.61 -11.13
N ALA A 107 12.05 2.54 -11.75
CA ALA A 107 12.57 2.04 -13.01
C ALA A 107 12.50 3.09 -14.13
N ALA A 108 11.41 3.86 -14.20
CA ALA A 108 11.26 4.96 -15.14
C ALA A 108 12.23 6.11 -14.85
N ALA A 109 12.51 6.41 -13.57
CA ALA A 109 13.37 7.51 -13.16
C ALA A 109 14.88 7.22 -13.34
N VAL A 110 15.34 6.00 -13.00
CA VAL A 110 16.78 5.67 -12.99
C VAL A 110 17.19 4.58 -13.99
N GLY A 111 16.23 3.86 -14.57
CA GLY A 111 16.49 2.73 -15.46
C GLY A 111 17.03 1.48 -14.74
N GLY A 112 17.21 0.38 -15.49
CA GLY A 112 17.95 -0.80 -15.03
C GLY A 112 17.25 -1.71 -14.03
N VAL A 113 15.95 -1.51 -13.79
CA VAL A 113 15.14 -2.36 -12.90
C VAL A 113 14.02 -3.00 -13.72
N GLU A 114 13.94 -4.33 -13.69
CA GLU A 114 12.85 -5.09 -14.32
C GLU A 114 11.94 -5.69 -13.23
N PRO A 115 10.65 -5.30 -13.17
CA PRO A 115 9.71 -5.84 -12.20
C PRO A 115 9.46 -7.34 -12.38
N SER A 116 9.10 -8.02 -11.29
CA SER A 116 8.67 -9.42 -11.36
C SER A 116 7.39 -9.57 -12.20
N PRO A 117 7.35 -10.51 -13.17
CA PRO A 117 6.13 -10.79 -13.93
C PRO A 117 4.93 -11.17 -13.05
N GLN A 118 5.18 -11.83 -11.90
CA GLN A 118 4.14 -12.22 -10.95
C GLN A 118 3.57 -11.01 -10.21
N ALA A 119 4.42 -10.06 -9.83
CA ALA A 119 4.00 -8.81 -9.20
C ALA A 119 3.16 -7.98 -10.18
N LEU A 120 3.61 -7.85 -11.43
CA LEU A 120 2.85 -7.19 -12.50
C LEU A 120 1.48 -7.84 -12.73
N ALA A 121 1.41 -9.17 -12.74
CA ALA A 121 0.15 -9.89 -12.90
C ALA A 121 -0.82 -9.64 -11.73
N ALA A 122 -0.33 -9.73 -10.49
CA ALA A 122 -1.15 -9.47 -9.30
C ALA A 122 -1.63 -8.01 -9.24
N THR A 123 -0.76 -7.05 -9.53
CA THR A 123 -1.13 -5.62 -9.61
C THR A 123 -2.15 -5.37 -10.71
N ARG A 124 -1.99 -5.98 -11.89
CA ARG A 124 -3.00 -5.92 -12.96
C ARG A 124 -4.35 -6.44 -12.47
N ASP A 125 -4.36 -7.59 -11.79
CA ASP A 125 -5.61 -8.23 -11.35
C ASP A 125 -6.37 -7.36 -10.34
N LEU A 126 -5.66 -6.68 -9.43
CA LEU A 126 -6.26 -5.68 -8.56
C LEU A 126 -6.75 -4.44 -9.33
N LEU A 127 -5.95 -3.92 -10.26
CA LEU A 127 -6.28 -2.73 -11.05
C LEU A 127 -7.49 -2.93 -11.98
N ILE A 128 -7.80 -4.16 -12.40
CA ILE A 128 -9.01 -4.47 -13.19
C ILE A 128 -10.30 -4.18 -12.39
N ALA A 129 -10.26 -4.25 -11.06
CA ALA A 129 -11.40 -3.88 -10.22
C ALA A 129 -11.60 -2.35 -10.13
N VAL A 130 -10.61 -1.56 -10.56
CA VAL A 130 -10.63 -0.09 -10.50
C VAL A 130 -11.22 0.50 -11.80
N PRO A 131 -12.23 1.40 -11.74
CA PRO A 131 -12.87 2.04 -12.89
C PRO A 131 -11.91 2.79 -13.80
N ASP A 132 -10.92 3.47 -13.23
CA ASP A 132 -9.85 4.15 -13.96
C ASP A 132 -8.49 3.73 -13.37
N PRO A 133 -7.88 2.64 -13.87
CA PRO A 133 -6.63 2.13 -13.34
C PRO A 133 -5.46 3.09 -13.62
N THR A 134 -5.54 3.94 -14.65
CA THR A 134 -4.49 4.93 -14.93
C THR A 134 -4.54 6.07 -13.92
N ALA A 135 -5.73 6.62 -13.65
CA ALA A 135 -5.89 7.64 -12.62
C ALA A 135 -5.49 7.12 -11.23
N ALA A 136 -5.81 5.86 -10.92
CA ALA A 136 -5.38 5.24 -9.68
C ALA A 136 -3.86 5.13 -9.58
N VAL A 137 -3.16 4.69 -10.63
CA VAL A 137 -1.69 4.66 -10.64
C VAL A 137 -1.09 6.05 -10.43
N GLU A 138 -1.63 7.10 -11.06
CA GLU A 138 -1.14 8.47 -10.86
C GLU A 138 -1.33 8.97 -9.42
N VAL A 139 -2.42 8.58 -8.76
CA VAL A 139 -2.67 8.90 -7.34
C VAL A 139 -1.74 8.11 -6.43
N LEU A 140 -1.59 6.80 -6.64
CA LEU A 140 -0.68 5.95 -5.87
C LEU A 140 0.78 6.40 -6.02
N ALA A 141 1.16 6.86 -7.20
CA ALA A 141 2.46 7.45 -7.47
C ALA A 141 2.64 8.88 -6.91
N GLY A 142 1.60 9.46 -6.30
CA GLY A 142 1.62 10.82 -5.76
C GLY A 142 1.69 11.93 -6.81
N ARG A 143 1.44 11.62 -8.10
CA ARG A 143 1.45 12.58 -9.21
C ARG A 143 0.09 13.26 -9.45
N ALA A 144 -0.98 12.71 -8.88
CA ALA A 144 -2.32 13.26 -8.92
C ALA A 144 -2.94 13.39 -7.53
N ALA A 145 -3.91 14.29 -7.38
CA ALA A 145 -4.65 14.48 -6.13
C ALA A 145 -5.61 13.30 -5.87
N PRO A 146 -5.87 12.91 -4.61
CA PRO A 146 -6.78 11.81 -4.28
C PRO A 146 -8.20 11.94 -4.87
N ASP A 147 -8.69 13.16 -5.08
CA ASP A 147 -9.98 13.42 -5.75
C ASP A 147 -10.06 12.82 -7.16
N ALA A 148 -8.91 12.69 -7.84
CA ALA A 148 -8.83 12.09 -9.17
C ALA A 148 -8.99 10.56 -9.15
N ALA A 149 -8.92 9.92 -7.99
CA ALA A 149 -9.17 8.48 -7.85
C ALA A 149 -10.67 8.13 -7.89
N VAL A 150 -11.58 9.11 -7.83
CA VAL A 150 -13.04 8.87 -7.71
C VAL A 150 -13.71 8.79 -9.09
N PRO A 151 -14.59 7.79 -9.36
CA PRO A 151 -15.08 6.76 -8.43
C PRO A 151 -14.05 5.65 -8.18
N ALA A 152 -13.67 5.51 -6.91
CA ALA A 152 -12.48 4.82 -6.44
C ALA A 152 -12.67 3.31 -6.32
N ILE A 153 -13.20 2.64 -7.36
CA ILE A 153 -13.47 1.18 -7.47
C ILE A 153 -14.99 0.91 -7.63
N ARG A 154 -15.39 0.10 -8.64
CA ARG A 154 -16.79 -0.31 -8.87
C ARG A 154 -17.21 -1.36 -7.85
#